data_AF-A0AAV4J2M2-F1
#
_entry.id   AF-A0AAV4J2M2-F1
#
_cell.length_a   1.000
_cell.length_b   1.000
_cell.length_c   1.000
_cell.angle_alpha   90.00
_cell.angle_beta   90.00
_cell.angle_gamma   90.00
#
_symmetry.space_group_name_H-M   'P 1'
#
loop_
_entity.id
_entity.type
_entity.pdbx_description
1 polymer ?
#
loop_
_entity_poly.entity_id
_entity_poly.type
_entity_poly.pdbx_seq_one_letter_code
_entity_poly.pdbx_strand_id
1 'polypeptide(L)'
;AFETEDEATEFIKCKIESLLANVEPPKEEDVEVEDLRTSTKKFRKYFNMPKEEKLVNHYSCSYWKGNIPRQGWMYLSVNHMCFYSFLMGREAKLILRWADITKLERGNNMLLPDSVKVSTRDADHYFSMLLHSKETFDLMEQLANMAMKQGMCMYRTHNTQELVLKGIPDNLRGEMWMVFSGALNEMATHPNYYADIVKQSAGHSSIATDEIERDLHRSLPEHPAFQNDLGISALRRVLTAYAWRNPNIGYCQAMNIVTSVLLLYVSEEEAFWLLTAVCERLLPDYYNTKVVGALIDQGVFEDLISEYLPSLHDKLETLGLLSMISLAWFLTIFLSVMPFNCAVNILDCFFYDGARVIFQVSLAILDMRRQELLACREDGEAMAVLCEFMDSVHNSNSSTPNIIHTANSNGVSQDKSAAAKEVSVTNCS
;
A
#
# COMPACT_ATOMS: atom_id res chain seq x y z
N ALA A 1 -61.74 17.00 34.76
CA ALA A 1 -60.62 17.06 35.72
C ALA A 1 -60.73 15.81 36.57
N PHE A 2 -59.62 15.15 36.89
CA PHE A 2 -59.67 13.94 37.73
C PHE A 2 -60.25 14.29 39.09
N GLU A 3 -61.25 13.55 39.57
CA GLU A 3 -61.98 13.92 40.80
C GLU A 3 -61.29 13.35 42.05
N THR A 4 -60.35 12.41 41.88
CA THR A 4 -59.53 11.85 42.97
C THR A 4 -58.08 11.56 42.52
N GLU A 5 -57.15 11.49 43.49
CA GLU A 5 -55.74 11.11 43.24
C GLU A 5 -55.59 9.68 42.71
N ASP A 6 -56.50 8.78 43.08
CA ASP A 6 -56.50 7.39 42.62
C ASP A 6 -56.82 7.29 41.12
N GLU A 7 -57.78 8.06 40.62
CA GLU A 7 -58.10 8.13 39.18
C GLU A 7 -56.95 8.71 38.36
N ALA A 8 -56.26 9.73 38.89
CA ALA A 8 -55.08 10.29 38.23
C ALA A 8 -53.92 9.28 38.19
N THR A 9 -53.75 8.51 39.26
CA THR A 9 -52.72 7.47 39.36
C THR A 9 -53.02 6.31 38.42
N GLU A 10 -54.26 5.85 38.35
CA GLU A 10 -54.69 4.76 37.48
C GLU A 10 -54.61 5.15 35.99
N PHE A 11 -54.96 6.40 35.66
CA PHE A 11 -54.77 6.95 34.31
C PHE A 11 -53.29 7.03 33.91
N ILE A 12 -52.40 7.46 34.81
CA ILE A 12 -50.95 7.48 34.58
C ILE A 12 -50.41 6.06 34.42
N LYS A 13 -50.87 5.10 35.24
CA LYS A 13 -50.47 3.69 35.17
C LYS A 13 -50.87 3.06 33.84
N CYS A 14 -52.13 3.21 33.41
CA CYS A 14 -52.59 2.73 32.10
C CYS A 14 -51.84 3.40 30.94
N LYS A 15 -51.44 4.68 31.08
CA LYS A 15 -50.68 5.39 30.04
C LYS A 15 -49.23 4.94 29.97
N ILE A 16 -48.60 4.64 31.12
CA ILE A 16 -47.27 4.03 31.18
C ILE A 16 -47.31 2.61 30.63
N GLU A 17 -48.30 1.80 31.01
CA GLU A 17 -48.47 0.44 30.49
C GLU A 17 -48.76 0.42 28.99
N SER A 18 -49.56 1.37 28.48
CA SER A 18 -49.79 1.56 27.04
C SER A 18 -48.54 2.04 26.29
N LEU A 19 -47.69 2.86 26.91
CA LEU A 19 -46.41 3.29 26.34
C LEU A 19 -45.39 2.14 26.32
N LEU A 20 -45.34 1.33 27.38
CA LEU A 20 -44.49 0.14 27.45
C LEU A 20 -44.96 -0.97 26.49
N ALA A 21 -46.26 -1.10 26.26
CA ALA A 21 -46.83 -2.02 25.27
C ALA A 21 -46.59 -1.60 23.81
N ASN A 22 -46.23 -0.32 23.58
CA ASN A 22 -45.90 0.24 22.27
C ASN A 22 -44.38 0.38 22.02
N VAL A 23 -43.53 -0.10 22.94
CA VAL A 23 -42.10 -0.28 22.65
C VAL A 23 -41.97 -1.60 21.88
N GLU A 24 -41.89 -1.51 20.55
CA GLU A 24 -41.49 -2.65 19.73
C GLU A 24 -40.17 -3.21 20.29
N PRO A 25 -40.03 -4.55 20.39
CA PRO A 25 -38.73 -5.14 20.70
C PRO A 25 -37.70 -4.59 19.69
N PRO A 26 -36.45 -4.32 20.12
CA PRO A 26 -35.44 -3.76 19.23
C PRO A 26 -35.35 -4.63 17.98
N LYS A 27 -35.37 -3.98 16.81
CA LYS A 27 -35.22 -4.67 15.52
C LYS A 27 -33.88 -5.41 15.54
N GLU A 28 -33.80 -6.59 14.92
CA GLU A 28 -32.59 -7.42 14.91
C GLU A 28 -31.33 -6.61 14.50
N GLU A 29 -31.49 -5.65 13.59
CA GLU A 29 -30.43 -4.71 13.16
C GLU A 29 -29.89 -3.82 14.31
N ASP A 30 -30.75 -3.35 15.21
CA ASP A 30 -30.33 -2.51 16.36
C ASP A 30 -29.53 -3.33 17.37
N VAL A 31 -29.88 -4.61 17.54
CA VAL A 31 -29.19 -5.55 18.44
C VAL A 31 -27.80 -5.92 17.90
N GLU A 32 -27.68 -6.21 16.60
CA GLU A 32 -26.40 -6.51 15.95
C GLU A 32 -25.41 -5.35 16.01
N VAL A 33 -25.89 -4.12 15.78
CA VAL A 33 -25.06 -2.91 15.84
C VAL A 33 -24.55 -2.63 17.26
N GLU A 34 -25.38 -2.87 18.29
CA GLU A 34 -24.98 -2.68 19.69
C GLU A 34 -24.01 -3.77 20.18
N ASP A 35 -24.21 -5.02 19.74
CA ASP A 35 -23.30 -6.14 20.03
C ASP A 35 -21.91 -5.89 19.41
N LEU A 36 -21.84 -5.49 18.14
CA LEU A 36 -20.57 -5.18 17.47
C LEU A 36 -19.83 -4.00 18.14
N ARG A 37 -20.55 -2.96 18.58
CA ARG A 37 -19.96 -1.83 19.33
C ARG A 37 -19.36 -2.30 20.66
N THR A 38 -20.06 -3.19 21.36
CA THR A 38 -19.59 -3.75 22.64
C THR A 38 -18.37 -4.64 22.44
N SER A 39 -18.41 -5.51 21.42
CA SER A 39 -17.30 -6.38 21.06
C SER A 39 -16.08 -5.60 20.56
N THR A 40 -16.27 -4.47 19.88
CA THR A 40 -15.18 -3.56 19.50
C THR A 40 -14.47 -2.96 20.73
N LYS A 41 -15.23 -2.55 21.76
CA LYS A 41 -14.64 -2.06 23.02
C LYS A 41 -13.86 -3.15 23.74
N LYS A 42 -14.39 -4.37 23.79
CA LYS A 42 -13.72 -5.55 24.38
C LYS A 42 -12.44 -5.88 23.61
N PHE A 43 -12.50 -5.96 22.28
CA PHE A 43 -11.35 -6.20 21.40
C PHE A 43 -10.22 -5.20 21.67
N ARG A 44 -10.52 -3.90 21.65
CA ARG A 44 -9.53 -2.85 21.96
C ARG A 44 -8.94 -3.00 23.36
N LYS A 45 -9.77 -3.28 24.35
CA LYS A 45 -9.34 -3.45 25.75
C LYS A 45 -8.47 -4.70 25.95
N TYR A 46 -8.85 -5.84 25.39
CA TYR A 46 -8.18 -7.12 25.63
C TYR A 46 -6.82 -7.21 24.96
N PHE A 47 -6.69 -6.65 23.76
CA PHE A 47 -5.49 -6.75 22.92
C PHE A 47 -4.71 -5.44 22.81
N ASN A 48 -5.15 -4.38 23.49
CA ASN A 48 -4.57 -3.04 23.41
C ASN A 48 -4.49 -2.52 21.96
N MET A 49 -5.55 -2.77 21.18
CA MET A 49 -5.57 -2.47 19.75
C MET A 49 -5.83 -0.98 19.47
N PRO A 50 -5.16 -0.41 18.45
CA PRO A 50 -5.29 1.00 18.09
C PRO A 50 -6.70 1.31 17.57
N LYS A 51 -7.08 2.60 17.53
CA LYS A 51 -8.44 3.00 17.10
C LYS A 51 -8.66 2.74 15.61
N GLU A 52 -7.57 2.76 14.85
CA GLU A 52 -7.49 2.57 13.41
C GLU A 52 -7.71 1.09 13.03
N GLU A 53 -7.43 0.16 13.93
CA GLU A 53 -7.74 -1.26 13.74
C GLU A 53 -9.25 -1.46 13.89
N LYS A 54 -9.91 -1.75 12.77
CA LYS A 54 -11.36 -1.94 12.70
C LYS A 54 -11.68 -3.41 12.90
N LEU A 55 -12.48 -3.70 13.93
CA LEU A 55 -13.07 -5.03 14.10
C LEU A 55 -14.08 -5.26 12.97
N VAL A 56 -13.93 -6.37 12.25
CA VAL A 56 -14.86 -6.78 11.19
C VAL A 56 -15.95 -7.65 11.78
N ASN A 57 -15.57 -8.71 12.50
CA ASN A 57 -16.52 -9.58 13.19
C ASN A 57 -15.88 -10.34 14.36
N HIS A 58 -16.68 -11.05 15.14
CA HIS A 58 -16.23 -11.88 16.24
C HIS A 58 -17.06 -13.16 16.36
N TYR A 59 -16.43 -14.24 16.83
CA TYR A 59 -17.02 -15.57 16.85
C TYR A 59 -16.66 -16.29 18.14
N SER A 60 -17.64 -16.95 18.76
CA SER A 60 -17.38 -17.88 19.87
C SER A 60 -16.68 -19.13 19.32
N CYS A 61 -15.61 -19.56 19.97
CA CYS A 61 -14.87 -20.77 19.58
C CYS A 61 -14.08 -21.37 20.74
N SER A 62 -13.44 -22.50 20.49
CA SER A 62 -12.44 -23.10 21.39
C SER A 62 -11.07 -23.10 20.75
N TYR A 63 -10.08 -22.55 21.45
CA TYR A 63 -8.67 -22.61 21.04
C TYR A 63 -7.95 -23.76 21.76
N TRP A 64 -7.26 -24.60 21.01
CA TRP A 64 -6.57 -25.78 21.53
C TRP A 64 -5.09 -25.49 21.76
N LYS A 65 -4.65 -25.62 23.01
CA LYS A 65 -3.23 -25.59 23.39
C LYS A 65 -2.86 -26.96 23.98
N GLY A 66 -2.33 -27.84 23.12
CA GLY A 66 -2.23 -29.27 23.42
C GLY A 66 -3.63 -29.91 23.45
N ASN A 67 -3.89 -30.78 24.43
CA ASN A 67 -5.17 -31.52 24.53
C ASN A 67 -6.26 -30.80 25.33
N ILE A 68 -6.04 -29.54 25.73
CA ILE A 68 -6.97 -28.79 26.59
C ILE A 68 -7.60 -27.65 25.76
N PRO A 69 -8.92 -27.70 25.49
CA PRO A 69 -9.62 -26.61 24.83
C PRO A 69 -9.81 -25.44 25.80
N ARG A 70 -9.61 -24.23 25.29
CA ARG A 70 -9.92 -22.99 25.98
C ARG A 70 -11.08 -22.34 25.26
N GLN A 71 -12.24 -22.30 25.91
CA GLN A 71 -13.41 -21.63 25.36
C GLN A 71 -13.25 -20.12 25.45
N GLY A 72 -13.53 -19.42 24.36
CA GLY A 72 -13.34 -17.98 24.28
C GLY A 72 -13.92 -17.38 23.01
N TRP A 73 -13.38 -16.22 22.66
CA TRP A 73 -13.85 -15.42 21.54
C TRP A 73 -12.69 -15.16 20.58
N MET A 74 -12.94 -15.44 19.31
CA MET A 74 -12.11 -15.04 18.18
C MET A 74 -12.60 -13.67 17.69
N TYR A 75 -11.67 -12.76 17.44
CA TYR A 75 -11.93 -11.44 16.91
C TYR A 75 -11.19 -11.29 15.59
N LEU A 76 -11.92 -11.00 14.52
CA LEU A 76 -11.38 -10.80 13.19
C LEU A 76 -11.43 -9.31 12.86
N SER A 77 -10.26 -8.71 12.68
CA SER A 77 -10.09 -7.30 12.32
C SER A 77 -9.46 -7.19 10.94
N VAL A 78 -9.33 -5.97 10.42
CA VAL A 78 -8.77 -5.73 9.08
C VAL A 78 -7.36 -6.33 8.96
N ASN A 79 -6.52 -6.22 9.99
CA ASN A 79 -5.13 -6.69 9.91
C ASN A 79 -4.81 -7.90 10.82
N HIS A 80 -5.67 -8.21 11.79
CA HIS A 80 -5.40 -9.23 12.80
C HIS A 80 -6.51 -10.25 13.00
N MET A 81 -6.09 -11.48 13.28
CA MET A 81 -6.87 -12.52 13.93
C MET A 81 -6.45 -12.58 15.40
N CYS A 82 -7.39 -12.37 16.32
CA CYS A 82 -7.12 -12.43 17.75
C CYS A 82 -8.01 -13.45 18.45
N PHE A 83 -7.54 -14.01 19.57
CA PHE A 83 -8.34 -14.88 20.42
C PHE A 83 -8.17 -14.52 21.90
N TYR A 84 -9.28 -14.46 22.63
CA TYR A 84 -9.32 -14.19 24.07
C TYR A 84 -10.11 -15.27 24.81
N SER A 85 -9.55 -15.77 25.90
CA SER A 85 -10.26 -16.63 26.86
C SER A 85 -9.86 -16.29 28.28
N PHE A 86 -10.82 -16.30 29.19
CA PHE A 86 -10.58 -16.24 30.63
C PHE A 86 -11.44 -17.30 31.32
N LEU A 87 -10.79 -18.36 31.79
CA LEU A 87 -11.48 -19.47 32.46
C LEU A 87 -10.68 -19.90 33.68
N MET A 88 -11.36 -20.05 34.83
CA MET A 88 -10.75 -20.46 36.11
C MET A 88 -9.51 -19.64 36.49
N GLY A 89 -9.56 -18.31 36.30
CA GLY A 89 -8.45 -17.41 36.64
C GLY A 89 -7.26 -17.46 35.68
N ARG A 90 -7.35 -18.22 34.57
CA ARG A 90 -6.29 -18.30 33.56
C ARG A 90 -6.71 -17.53 32.31
N GLU A 91 -5.98 -16.46 32.03
CA GLU A 91 -6.11 -15.71 30.78
C GLU A 91 -5.32 -16.39 29.66
N ALA A 92 -5.89 -16.43 28.45
CA ALA A 92 -5.21 -16.81 27.22
C ALA A 92 -5.49 -15.76 26.15
N LYS A 93 -4.41 -15.24 25.55
CA LYS A 93 -4.45 -14.29 24.44
C LYS A 93 -3.62 -14.84 23.29
N LEU A 94 -4.13 -14.66 22.09
CA LEU A 94 -3.40 -14.86 20.84
C LEU A 94 -3.68 -13.67 19.94
N ILE A 95 -2.63 -13.17 19.30
CA ILE A 95 -2.69 -12.10 18.30
C ILE A 95 -1.84 -12.58 17.13
N LEU A 96 -2.47 -12.79 15.98
CA LEU A 96 -1.82 -13.18 14.73
C LEU A 96 -2.12 -12.10 13.69
N ARG A 97 -1.10 -11.67 12.95
CA ARG A 97 -1.32 -10.86 11.75
C ARG A 97 -1.76 -11.77 10.62
N TRP A 98 -2.68 -11.28 9.79
CA TRP A 98 -3.06 -12.00 8.58
C TRP A 98 -1.87 -12.29 7.67
N ALA A 99 -0.90 -11.37 7.61
CA ALA A 99 0.34 -11.53 6.85
C ALA A 99 1.31 -12.59 7.38
N ASP A 100 1.16 -13.01 8.65
CA ASP A 100 1.99 -14.06 9.25
C ASP A 100 1.40 -15.47 9.06
N ILE A 101 0.14 -15.54 8.58
CA ILE A 101 -0.57 -16.81 8.36
C ILE A 101 -0.13 -17.37 7.01
N THR A 102 0.53 -18.51 7.05
CA THR A 102 1.06 -19.21 5.86
C THR A 102 0.04 -20.16 5.26
N LYS A 103 -0.92 -20.64 6.06
CA LYS A 103 -1.95 -21.57 5.62
C LYS A 103 -3.19 -21.51 6.50
N LEU A 104 -4.36 -21.58 5.87
CA LEU A 104 -5.65 -21.79 6.52
C LEU A 104 -6.23 -23.12 6.02
N GLU A 105 -6.64 -24.00 6.94
CA GLU A 105 -7.26 -25.27 6.59
C GLU A 105 -8.51 -25.51 7.42
N ARG A 106 -9.57 -25.98 6.77
CA ARG A 106 -10.76 -26.49 7.47
C ARG A 106 -10.67 -28.00 7.58
N GLY A 107 -10.78 -28.51 8.80
CA GLY A 107 -10.77 -29.94 9.10
C GLY A 107 -12.10 -30.38 9.70
N ASN A 108 -12.56 -31.56 9.34
CA ASN A 108 -13.72 -32.18 9.96
C ASN A 108 -13.38 -33.61 10.36
N ASN A 109 -12.94 -33.79 11.62
CA ASN A 109 -12.53 -35.08 12.15
C ASN A 109 -13.40 -35.46 13.35
N MET A 110 -13.52 -36.76 13.64
CA MET A 110 -14.38 -37.28 14.71
C MET A 110 -14.08 -36.68 16.10
N LEU A 111 -12.84 -36.24 16.35
CA LEU A 111 -12.42 -35.60 17.61
C LEU A 111 -12.60 -34.07 17.61
N LEU A 112 -12.66 -33.45 16.44
CA LEU A 112 -12.74 -32.00 16.23
C LEU A 112 -13.64 -31.71 15.02
N PRO A 113 -14.98 -31.77 15.18
CA PRO A 113 -15.89 -31.38 14.12
C PRO A 113 -15.75 -29.88 13.85
N ASP A 114 -15.80 -29.51 12.57
CA ASP A 114 -15.74 -28.12 12.10
C ASP A 114 -14.58 -27.30 12.69
N SER A 115 -13.37 -27.87 12.58
CA SER A 115 -12.14 -27.24 13.02
C SER A 115 -11.52 -26.34 11.96
N VAL A 116 -10.87 -25.28 12.42
CA VAL A 116 -10.03 -24.39 11.61
C VAL A 116 -8.62 -24.47 12.14
N LYS A 117 -7.68 -24.83 11.26
CA LYS A 117 -6.26 -24.81 11.53
C LYS A 117 -5.67 -23.56 10.87
N VAL A 118 -4.94 -22.79 11.67
CA VAL A 118 -4.21 -21.59 11.26
C VAL A 118 -2.73 -21.86 11.44
N SER A 119 -1.98 -21.95 10.35
CA SER A 119 -0.54 -22.15 10.37
C SER A 119 0.18 -20.82 10.20
N THR A 120 1.22 -20.63 11.01
CA THR A 120 2.19 -19.55 10.89
C THR A 120 3.57 -20.16 10.56
N ARG A 121 4.61 -19.33 10.44
CA ARG A 121 5.98 -19.85 10.28
C ARG A 121 6.46 -20.67 11.48
N ASP A 122 5.99 -20.32 12.69
CA ASP A 122 6.53 -20.84 13.94
C ASP A 122 5.60 -21.85 14.63
N ALA A 123 4.31 -21.84 14.33
CA ALA A 123 3.33 -22.66 15.04
C ALA A 123 2.04 -22.92 14.24
N ASP A 124 1.38 -24.03 14.61
CA ASP A 124 0.01 -24.35 14.22
C ASP A 124 -0.97 -24.03 15.36
N HIS A 125 -2.07 -23.36 15.02
CA HIS A 125 -3.13 -22.97 15.94
C HIS A 125 -4.44 -23.64 15.52
N TYR A 126 -5.08 -24.36 16.45
CA TYR A 126 -6.29 -25.13 16.18
C TYR A 126 -7.49 -24.51 16.90
N PHE A 127 -8.56 -24.30 16.14
CA PHE A 127 -9.84 -23.78 16.60
C PHE A 127 -10.96 -24.76 16.28
N SER A 128 -11.96 -24.86 17.15
CA SER A 128 -13.18 -25.66 16.89
C SER A 128 -14.39 -25.06 17.60
N MET A 129 -15.54 -25.73 17.52
CA MET A 129 -16.80 -25.28 18.13
C MET A 129 -17.25 -23.90 17.61
N LEU A 130 -17.03 -23.67 16.32
CA LEU A 130 -17.49 -22.48 15.61
C LEU A 130 -18.94 -22.70 15.15
N LEU A 131 -19.88 -21.88 15.66
CA LEU A 131 -21.30 -21.97 15.29
C LEU A 131 -21.52 -21.84 13.77
N HIS A 132 -20.76 -20.95 13.12
CA HIS A 132 -20.81 -20.71 11.68
C HIS A 132 -19.42 -20.90 11.06
N SER A 133 -18.89 -22.13 11.14
CA SER A 133 -17.52 -22.47 10.74
C SER A 133 -17.18 -22.11 9.29
N LYS A 134 -18.13 -22.33 8.36
CA LYS A 134 -17.96 -21.98 6.95
C LYS A 134 -17.81 -20.47 6.75
N GLU A 135 -18.77 -19.69 7.26
CA GLU A 135 -18.75 -18.23 7.13
C GLU A 135 -17.52 -17.61 7.80
N THR A 136 -17.16 -18.12 8.98
CA THR A 136 -15.94 -17.69 9.67
C THR A 136 -14.71 -17.95 8.81
N PHE A 137 -14.60 -19.15 8.24
CA PHE A 137 -13.47 -19.53 7.39
C PHE A 137 -13.40 -18.69 6.10
N ASP A 138 -14.54 -18.50 5.43
CA ASP A 138 -14.63 -17.68 4.22
C ASP A 138 -14.18 -16.23 4.50
N LEU A 139 -14.58 -15.65 5.65
CA LEU A 139 -14.12 -14.33 6.07
C LEU A 139 -12.62 -14.30 6.43
N MET A 140 -12.11 -15.33 7.10
CA MET A 140 -10.67 -15.47 7.39
C MET A 140 -9.84 -15.52 6.11
N GLU A 141 -10.28 -16.27 5.10
CA GLU A 141 -9.61 -16.33 3.80
C GLU A 141 -9.65 -14.97 3.09
N GLN A 142 -10.77 -14.26 3.12
CA GLN A 142 -10.87 -12.93 2.53
C GLN A 142 -9.89 -11.94 3.19
N LEU A 143 -9.84 -11.90 4.52
CA LEU A 143 -8.94 -11.02 5.27
C LEU A 143 -7.47 -11.40 5.07
N ALA A 144 -7.15 -12.70 5.08
CA ALA A 144 -5.81 -13.21 4.77
C ALA A 144 -5.37 -12.81 3.35
N ASN A 145 -6.23 -12.99 2.37
CA ASN A 145 -5.97 -12.61 0.98
C ASN A 145 -5.80 -11.10 0.81
N MET A 146 -6.60 -10.29 1.51
CA MET A 146 -6.43 -8.83 1.50
C MET A 146 -5.08 -8.41 2.07
N ALA A 147 -4.66 -9.00 3.19
CA ALA A 147 -3.37 -8.70 3.80
C ALA A 147 -2.19 -9.14 2.91
N MET A 148 -2.28 -10.31 2.28
CA MET A 148 -1.28 -10.80 1.33
C MET A 148 -1.20 -9.91 0.08
N LYS A 149 -2.34 -9.53 -0.51
CA LYS A 149 -2.37 -8.59 -1.66
C LYS A 149 -1.72 -7.26 -1.32
N GLN A 150 -1.87 -6.79 -0.08
CA GLN A 150 -1.27 -5.54 0.39
C GLN A 150 0.21 -5.68 0.84
N GLY A 151 0.77 -6.90 0.91
CA GLY A 151 2.16 -7.16 1.28
C GLY A 151 2.59 -6.63 2.66
N MET A 152 1.65 -6.40 3.58
CA MET A 152 1.94 -5.68 4.83
C MET A 152 2.83 -6.51 5.77
N CYS A 153 4.12 -6.15 5.86
CA CYS A 153 5.06 -6.83 6.75
C CYS A 153 5.21 -6.18 8.13
N MET A 154 4.53 -5.06 8.38
CA MET A 154 4.58 -4.33 9.65
C MET A 154 3.27 -3.64 10.04
N TYR A 155 3.15 -3.32 11.34
CA TYR A 155 2.04 -2.53 11.87
C TYR A 155 2.13 -1.09 11.36
N ARG A 156 1.05 -0.60 10.74
CA ARG A 156 0.92 0.82 10.41
C ARG A 156 0.35 1.56 11.62
N THR A 157 1.09 2.56 12.11
CA THR A 157 0.65 3.40 13.23
C THR A 157 0.57 4.86 12.77
N HIS A 158 -0.21 5.67 13.48
CA HIS A 158 -0.26 7.11 13.21
C HIS A 158 1.13 7.76 13.33
N ASN A 159 1.91 7.37 14.34
CA ASN A 159 3.27 7.88 14.54
C ASN A 159 4.19 7.47 13.37
N THR A 160 4.09 6.23 12.89
CA THR A 160 4.87 5.78 11.72
C THR A 160 4.51 6.58 10.48
N GLN A 161 3.22 6.83 10.25
CA GLN A 161 2.76 7.64 9.12
C GLN A 161 3.29 9.08 9.22
N GLU A 162 3.24 9.70 10.40
CA GLU A 162 3.77 11.05 10.60
C GLU A 162 5.28 11.14 10.33
N LEU A 163 6.04 10.11 10.71
CA LEU A 163 7.47 10.03 10.42
C LEU A 163 7.75 9.87 8.92
N VAL A 164 6.99 9.03 8.22
CA VAL A 164 7.11 8.86 6.76
C VAL A 164 6.80 10.17 6.03
N LEU A 165 5.77 10.91 6.45
CA LEU A 165 5.42 12.22 5.88
C LEU A 165 6.51 13.29 6.11
N LYS A 166 7.34 13.15 7.16
CA LYS A 166 8.50 14.02 7.39
C LYS A 166 9.71 13.65 6.52
N GLY A 167 9.64 12.53 5.80
CA GLY A 167 10.73 11.97 5.00
C GLY A 167 11.55 10.94 5.78
N ILE A 168 11.87 9.82 5.13
CA ILE A 168 12.71 8.78 5.71
C ILE A 168 14.19 9.18 5.52
N PRO A 169 15.05 9.06 6.54
CA PRO A 169 16.48 9.30 6.38
C PRO A 169 17.09 8.46 5.24
N ASP A 170 17.99 9.05 4.45
CA ASP A 170 18.57 8.42 3.24
C ASP A 170 19.11 7.00 3.52
N ASN A 171 19.79 6.81 4.66
CA ASN A 171 20.40 5.54 5.05
C ASN A 171 19.40 4.48 5.54
N LEU A 172 18.14 4.85 5.79
CA LEU A 172 17.07 3.94 6.22
C LEU A 172 16.09 3.61 5.10
N ARG A 173 16.09 4.36 3.99
CA ARG A 173 15.12 4.16 2.91
C ARG A 173 15.09 2.73 2.39
N GLY A 174 16.25 2.15 2.09
CA GLY A 174 16.33 0.80 1.54
C GLY A 174 15.64 -0.25 2.43
N GLU A 175 15.99 -0.28 3.71
CA GLU A 175 15.38 -1.19 4.69
C GLU A 175 13.87 -0.93 4.82
N MET A 176 13.47 0.34 4.97
CA MET A 176 12.07 0.69 5.17
C MET A 176 11.22 0.38 3.95
N TRP A 177 11.69 0.62 2.73
CA TRP A 177 10.99 0.27 1.50
C TRP A 177 10.83 -1.25 1.35
N MET A 178 11.85 -2.03 1.69
CA MET A 178 11.79 -3.50 1.69
C MET A 178 10.72 -4.02 2.65
N VAL A 179 10.61 -3.42 3.84
CA VAL A 179 9.58 -3.79 4.84
C VAL A 179 8.20 -3.31 4.41
N PHE A 180 8.04 -2.04 3.99
CA PHE A 180 6.75 -1.46 3.65
C PHE A 180 6.10 -2.10 2.43
N SER A 181 6.90 -2.38 1.40
CA SER A 181 6.43 -3.08 0.20
C SER A 181 6.09 -4.54 0.49
N GLY A 182 6.78 -5.16 1.46
CA GLY A 182 6.75 -6.59 1.73
C GLY A 182 7.73 -7.43 0.91
N ALA A 183 8.55 -6.78 0.08
CA ALA A 183 9.64 -7.41 -0.68
C ALA A 183 10.61 -8.17 0.22
N LEU A 184 10.85 -7.70 1.46
CA LEU A 184 11.74 -8.37 2.42
C LEU A 184 11.31 -9.82 2.69
N ASN A 185 10.01 -10.03 2.89
CA ASN A 185 9.46 -11.35 3.17
C ASN A 185 9.46 -12.23 1.93
N GLU A 186 9.12 -11.69 0.76
CA GLU A 186 9.15 -12.44 -0.50
C GLU A 186 10.56 -12.92 -0.82
N MET A 187 11.56 -12.04 -0.69
CA MET A 187 12.96 -12.40 -0.88
C MET A 187 13.40 -13.51 0.07
N ALA A 188 13.07 -13.38 1.37
CA ALA A 188 13.45 -14.36 2.39
C ALA A 188 12.84 -15.76 2.14
N THR A 189 11.68 -15.86 1.50
CA THR A 189 11.05 -17.16 1.18
C THR A 189 11.52 -17.75 -0.14
N HIS A 190 12.35 -17.04 -0.92
CA HIS A 190 12.84 -17.48 -2.24
C HIS A 190 14.37 -17.39 -2.34
N PRO A 191 15.11 -18.16 -1.51
CA PRO A 191 16.56 -18.10 -1.50
C PRO A 191 17.16 -18.47 -2.87
N ASN A 192 18.16 -17.71 -3.32
CA ASN A 192 18.86 -17.83 -4.61
C ASN A 192 18.02 -17.59 -5.87
N TYR A 193 16.74 -17.23 -5.73
CA TYR A 193 15.84 -17.08 -6.87
C TYR A 193 16.32 -16.05 -7.88
N TYR A 194 16.74 -14.86 -7.42
CA TYR A 194 17.26 -13.82 -8.30
C TYR A 194 18.52 -14.30 -9.04
N ALA A 195 19.48 -14.88 -8.31
CA ALA A 195 20.72 -15.37 -8.89
C ALA A 195 20.49 -16.45 -9.95
N ASP A 196 19.49 -17.33 -9.75
CA ASP A 196 19.14 -18.36 -10.71
C ASP A 196 18.46 -17.79 -11.96
N ILE A 197 17.56 -16.81 -11.79
CA ILE A 197 16.91 -16.15 -12.93
C ILE A 197 17.92 -15.35 -13.76
N VAL A 198 18.82 -14.60 -13.13
CA VAL A 198 19.86 -13.86 -13.86
C VAL A 198 20.69 -14.80 -14.75
N LYS A 199 21.02 -16.00 -14.25
CA LYS A 199 21.72 -17.01 -15.06
C LYS A 199 20.86 -17.56 -16.19
N GLN A 200 19.57 -17.79 -15.95
CA GLN A 200 18.65 -18.35 -16.94
C GLN A 200 18.32 -17.35 -18.06
N SER A 201 18.17 -16.07 -17.71
CA SER A 201 17.85 -15.01 -18.66
C SER A 201 19.10 -14.51 -19.43
N ALA A 202 20.31 -14.86 -18.98
CA ALA A 202 21.54 -14.41 -19.61
C ALA A 202 21.65 -14.88 -21.06
N GLY A 203 21.90 -13.93 -21.97
CA GLY A 203 22.08 -14.20 -23.40
C GLY A 203 20.79 -14.46 -24.18
N HIS A 204 19.62 -14.42 -23.53
CA HIS A 204 18.34 -14.49 -24.24
C HIS A 204 18.02 -13.13 -24.87
N SER A 205 17.60 -13.13 -26.15
CA SER A 205 17.13 -11.93 -26.85
C SER A 205 15.60 -11.96 -26.99
N SER A 206 14.98 -10.83 -26.74
CA SER A 206 13.53 -10.60 -26.79
C SER A 206 13.26 -9.12 -27.08
N ILE A 207 12.01 -8.78 -27.41
CA ILE A 207 11.59 -7.38 -27.56
C ILE A 207 11.91 -6.58 -26.28
N ALA A 208 11.65 -7.17 -25.11
CA ALA A 208 11.91 -6.55 -23.82
C ALA A 208 13.41 -6.26 -23.61
N THR A 209 14.32 -7.19 -23.95
CA THR A 209 15.76 -6.95 -23.81
C THR A 209 16.25 -5.86 -24.77
N ASP A 210 15.70 -5.80 -25.99
CA ASP A 210 16.07 -4.77 -26.97
C ASP A 210 15.54 -3.38 -26.56
N GLU A 211 14.40 -3.31 -25.88
CA GLU A 211 13.88 -2.10 -25.25
C GLU A 211 14.70 -1.68 -24.04
N ILE A 212 15.06 -2.63 -23.17
CA ILE A 212 15.93 -2.38 -22.02
C ILE A 212 17.25 -1.75 -22.48
N GLU A 213 17.97 -2.35 -23.44
CA GLU A 213 19.26 -1.83 -23.91
C GLU A 213 19.17 -0.38 -24.43
N ARG A 214 18.07 -0.02 -25.10
CA ARG A 214 17.83 1.36 -25.56
C ARG A 214 17.64 2.35 -24.41
N ASP A 215 17.17 1.87 -23.27
CA ASP A 215 16.78 2.70 -22.13
C ASP A 215 17.88 2.85 -21.08
N LEU A 216 18.82 1.91 -21.00
CA LEU A 216 19.86 1.89 -19.96
C LEU A 216 20.62 3.21 -19.84
N HIS A 217 21.12 3.75 -20.96
CA HIS A 217 21.96 4.94 -20.96
C HIS A 217 21.19 6.26 -20.77
N ARG A 218 19.86 6.25 -20.91
CA ARG A 218 18.99 7.41 -20.63
C ARG A 218 18.37 7.37 -19.23
N SER A 219 18.71 6.37 -18.41
CA SER A 219 18.16 6.19 -17.07
C SER A 219 19.04 6.85 -16.03
N LEU A 220 18.60 7.99 -15.47
CA LEU A 220 19.38 8.80 -14.52
C LEU A 220 20.81 9.14 -15.04
N PRO A 221 20.96 9.69 -16.26
CA PRO A 221 22.28 9.86 -16.90
C PRO A 221 23.24 10.78 -16.13
N GLU A 222 22.70 11.73 -15.37
CA GLU A 222 23.49 12.68 -14.57
C GLU A 222 23.97 12.08 -13.23
N HIS A 223 23.44 10.94 -12.80
CA HIS A 223 23.79 10.35 -11.50
C HIS A 223 25.09 9.52 -11.61
N PRO A 224 26.11 9.76 -10.74
CA PRO A 224 27.42 9.09 -10.83
C PRO A 224 27.36 7.55 -10.86
N ALA A 225 26.37 6.97 -10.17
CA ALA A 225 26.14 5.52 -10.16
C ALA A 225 25.88 4.92 -11.55
N PHE A 226 25.30 5.68 -12.49
CA PHE A 226 24.95 5.24 -13.85
C PHE A 226 25.88 5.78 -14.92
N GLN A 227 26.96 6.46 -14.53
CA GLN A 227 28.03 6.93 -15.43
C GLN A 227 29.16 5.89 -15.60
N ASN A 228 28.96 4.67 -15.10
CA ASN A 228 29.91 3.57 -15.19
C ASN A 228 29.20 2.24 -15.54
N ASP A 229 29.96 1.29 -16.07
CA ASP A 229 29.43 -0.01 -16.51
C ASP A 229 28.84 -0.85 -15.37
N LEU A 230 29.25 -0.62 -14.11
CA LEU A 230 28.79 -1.40 -12.97
C LEU A 230 27.31 -1.13 -12.70
N GLY A 231 26.91 0.14 -12.59
CA GLY A 231 25.51 0.53 -12.39
C GLY A 231 24.63 0.20 -13.60
N ILE A 232 25.10 0.46 -14.81
CA ILE A 232 24.38 0.10 -16.04
C ILE A 232 24.18 -1.42 -16.15
N SER A 233 25.18 -2.22 -15.77
CA SER A 233 25.06 -3.68 -15.79
C SER A 233 24.14 -4.21 -14.69
N ALA A 234 24.11 -3.60 -13.51
CA ALA A 234 23.15 -3.93 -12.47
C ALA A 234 21.71 -3.65 -12.93
N LEU A 235 21.46 -2.46 -13.49
CA LEU A 235 20.17 -2.08 -14.06
C LEU A 235 19.70 -3.06 -15.14
N ARG A 236 20.59 -3.41 -16.08
CA ARG A 236 20.32 -4.41 -17.12
C ARG A 236 19.90 -5.75 -16.53
N ARG A 237 20.64 -6.27 -15.54
CA ARG A 237 20.35 -7.57 -14.93
C ARG A 237 19.01 -7.57 -14.22
N VAL A 238 18.71 -6.55 -13.42
CA VAL A 238 17.43 -6.47 -12.69
C VAL A 238 16.24 -6.41 -13.65
N LEU A 239 16.29 -5.51 -14.64
CA LEU A 239 15.19 -5.36 -15.61
C LEU A 239 15.02 -6.62 -16.47
N THR A 240 16.12 -7.22 -16.93
CA THR A 240 16.07 -8.46 -17.73
C THR A 240 15.55 -9.63 -16.92
N ALA A 241 15.99 -9.78 -15.67
CA ALA A 241 15.51 -10.81 -14.77
C ALA A 241 14.02 -10.66 -14.47
N TYR A 242 13.54 -9.42 -14.29
CA TYR A 242 12.11 -9.18 -14.09
C TYR A 242 11.28 -9.51 -15.34
N ALA A 243 11.70 -9.04 -16.52
CA ALA A 243 11.03 -9.36 -17.77
C ALA A 243 10.97 -10.87 -18.04
N TRP A 244 12.00 -11.61 -17.61
CA TRP A 244 12.03 -13.08 -17.64
C TRP A 244 11.06 -13.71 -16.65
N ARG A 245 11.03 -13.21 -15.40
CA ARG A 245 10.14 -13.70 -14.34
C ARG A 245 8.68 -13.62 -14.76
N ASN A 246 8.27 -12.51 -15.36
CA ASN A 246 6.89 -12.25 -15.70
C ASN A 246 6.74 -11.79 -17.15
N PRO A 247 6.76 -12.72 -18.13
CA PRO A 247 6.69 -12.38 -19.55
C PRO A 247 5.38 -11.71 -19.98
N ASN A 248 4.31 -11.84 -19.19
CA ASN A 248 3.03 -11.17 -19.46
C ASN A 248 3.12 -9.66 -19.25
N ILE A 249 3.93 -9.23 -18.27
CA ILE A 249 4.27 -7.82 -18.05
C ILE A 249 5.43 -7.45 -18.97
N GLY A 250 6.50 -8.26 -18.98
CA GLY A 250 7.70 -8.04 -19.75
C GLY A 250 8.47 -6.82 -19.26
N TYR A 251 8.74 -5.89 -20.16
CA TYR A 251 9.34 -4.60 -19.86
C TYR A 251 8.43 -3.48 -20.36
N CYS A 252 8.22 -2.47 -19.52
CA CYS A 252 7.52 -1.25 -19.86
C CYS A 252 8.43 -0.05 -19.61
N GLN A 253 8.46 0.85 -20.59
CA GLN A 253 9.18 2.12 -20.47
C GLN A 253 8.65 2.89 -19.25
N ALA A 254 9.57 3.33 -18.38
CA ALA A 254 9.39 3.86 -17.01
C ALA A 254 9.96 2.92 -15.94
N MET A 255 9.93 1.60 -16.16
CA MET A 255 10.53 0.64 -15.22
C MET A 255 12.01 0.91 -15.01
N ASN A 256 12.73 1.32 -16.05
CA ASN A 256 14.13 1.71 -15.97
C ASN A 256 14.37 2.87 -15.00
N ILE A 257 13.51 3.90 -15.01
CA ILE A 257 13.64 5.05 -14.10
C ILE A 257 13.40 4.61 -12.66
N VAL A 258 12.31 3.86 -12.41
CA VAL A 258 12.00 3.34 -11.08
C VAL A 258 13.14 2.47 -10.58
N THR A 259 13.58 1.50 -11.38
CA THR A 259 14.64 0.54 -11.00
C THR A 259 15.98 1.23 -10.75
N SER A 260 16.34 2.22 -11.56
CA SER A 260 17.55 3.02 -11.35
C SER A 260 17.54 3.71 -10.00
N VAL A 261 16.39 4.27 -9.56
CA VAL A 261 16.29 4.88 -8.23
C VAL A 261 16.37 3.84 -7.12
N LEU A 262 15.71 2.68 -7.27
CA LEU A 262 15.79 1.60 -6.27
C LEU A 262 17.23 1.13 -6.05
N LEU A 263 18.01 0.96 -7.13
CA LEU A 263 19.42 0.56 -7.09
C LEU A 263 20.34 1.56 -6.35
N LEU A 264 19.88 2.77 -6.06
CA LEU A 264 20.64 3.73 -5.25
C LEU A 264 20.55 3.45 -3.74
N TYR A 265 19.52 2.73 -3.30
CA TYR A 265 19.19 2.56 -1.88
C TYR A 265 19.29 1.13 -1.36
N VAL A 266 19.27 0.14 -2.26
CA VAL A 266 19.31 -1.28 -1.90
C VAL A 266 20.28 -2.06 -2.79
N SER A 267 20.58 -3.30 -2.40
CA SER A 267 21.35 -4.22 -3.23
C SER A 267 20.60 -4.61 -4.50
N GLU A 268 21.31 -5.21 -5.46
CA GLU A 268 20.75 -5.59 -6.75
C GLU A 268 19.57 -6.59 -6.63
N GLU A 269 19.68 -7.58 -5.74
CA GLU A 269 18.61 -8.56 -5.50
C GLU A 269 17.40 -7.91 -4.80
N GLU A 270 17.65 -7.05 -3.83
CA GLU A 270 16.58 -6.30 -3.15
C GLU A 270 15.84 -5.37 -4.14
N ALA A 271 16.57 -4.71 -5.05
CA ALA A 271 15.97 -3.87 -6.10
C ALA A 271 15.04 -4.69 -7.01
N PHE A 272 15.42 -5.93 -7.35
CA PHE A 272 14.58 -6.86 -8.09
C PHE A 272 13.27 -7.20 -7.35
N TRP A 273 13.34 -7.44 -6.03
CA TRP A 273 12.14 -7.72 -5.24
C TRP A 273 11.27 -6.49 -5.01
N LEU A 274 11.86 -5.30 -4.85
CA LEU A 274 11.10 -4.04 -4.83
C LEU A 274 10.40 -3.81 -6.16
N LEU A 275 11.07 -4.00 -7.29
CA LEU A 275 10.47 -3.88 -8.61
C LEU A 275 9.31 -4.87 -8.79
N THR A 276 9.49 -6.10 -8.29
CA THR A 276 8.44 -7.14 -8.28
C THR A 276 7.22 -6.68 -7.47
N ALA A 277 7.43 -6.15 -6.27
CA ALA A 277 6.35 -5.61 -5.45
C ALA A 277 5.64 -4.43 -6.13
N VAL A 278 6.40 -3.53 -6.78
CA VAL A 278 5.84 -2.39 -7.51
C VAL A 278 4.93 -2.86 -8.64
N CYS A 279 5.43 -3.72 -9.52
CA CYS A 279 4.72 -4.10 -10.74
C CYS A 279 3.60 -5.14 -10.50
N GLU A 280 3.75 -6.04 -9.54
CA GLU A 280 2.79 -7.15 -9.34
C GLU A 280 1.75 -6.84 -8.25
N ARG A 281 2.02 -5.90 -7.32
CA ARG A 281 1.14 -5.65 -6.17
C ARG A 281 0.77 -4.19 -5.93
N LEU A 282 1.73 -3.26 -5.99
CA LEU A 282 1.46 -1.86 -5.65
C LEU A 282 0.81 -1.11 -6.82
N LEU A 283 1.19 -1.45 -8.06
CA LEU A 283 0.67 -0.88 -9.31
C LEU A 283 0.32 -2.01 -10.29
N PRO A 284 -0.66 -2.86 -9.96
CA PRO A 284 -1.05 -3.97 -10.83
C PRO A 284 -1.51 -3.44 -12.19
N ASP A 285 -1.07 -4.11 -13.26
CA ASP A 285 -1.40 -3.78 -14.65
C ASP A 285 -0.93 -2.40 -15.17
N TYR A 286 -0.13 -1.66 -14.40
CA TYR A 286 0.48 -0.39 -14.86
C TYR A 286 1.57 -0.62 -15.92
N TYR A 287 2.38 -1.66 -15.75
CA TYR A 287 3.60 -1.89 -16.54
C TYR A 287 3.44 -3.00 -17.58
N ASN A 288 2.22 -3.46 -17.87
CA ASN A 288 2.02 -4.41 -18.96
C ASN A 288 2.05 -3.68 -20.32
N THR A 289 2.13 -4.42 -21.42
CA THR A 289 2.23 -3.86 -22.79
C THR A 289 1.09 -2.92 -23.19
N LYS A 290 -0.04 -2.98 -22.50
CA LYS A 290 -1.23 -2.14 -22.76
C LYS A 290 -1.46 -1.07 -21.69
N VAL A 291 -0.63 -1.04 -20.64
CA VAL A 291 -0.72 -0.16 -19.47
C VAL A 291 -2.16 -0.02 -18.92
N VAL A 292 -2.93 -1.12 -18.94
CA VAL A 292 -4.38 -1.09 -18.72
C VAL A 292 -4.74 -0.54 -17.34
N GLY A 293 -3.99 -0.93 -16.30
CA GLY A 293 -4.21 -0.43 -14.94
C GLY A 293 -3.99 1.08 -14.85
N ALA A 294 -2.93 1.59 -15.50
CA ALA A 294 -2.63 3.01 -15.52
C ALA A 294 -3.70 3.82 -16.28
N LEU A 295 -4.27 3.27 -17.36
CA LEU A 295 -5.36 3.92 -18.11
C LEU A 295 -6.68 3.95 -17.32
N ILE A 296 -6.98 2.90 -16.56
CA ILE A 296 -8.14 2.87 -15.65
C ILE A 296 -7.97 3.95 -14.57
N ASP A 297 -6.81 3.97 -13.93
CA ASP A 297 -6.51 4.90 -12.85
C ASP A 297 -6.38 6.36 -13.35
N GLN A 298 -6.01 6.56 -14.61
CA GLN A 298 -6.14 7.86 -15.27
C GLN A 298 -7.61 8.32 -15.35
N GLY A 299 -8.55 7.43 -15.70
CA GLY A 299 -9.98 7.75 -15.68
C GLY A 299 -10.48 8.08 -14.27
N VAL A 300 -10.04 7.33 -13.26
CA VAL A 300 -10.33 7.65 -11.85
C VAL A 300 -9.78 9.03 -11.47
N PHE A 301 -8.59 9.37 -11.93
CA PHE A 301 -8.00 10.68 -11.66
C PHE A 301 -8.77 11.81 -12.36
N GLU A 302 -9.23 11.60 -13.58
CA GLU A 302 -10.11 12.54 -14.30
C GLU A 302 -11.42 12.78 -13.54
N ASP A 303 -12.07 11.73 -13.06
CA ASP A 303 -13.27 11.83 -12.21
C ASP A 303 -13.00 12.64 -10.94
N LEU A 304 -11.85 12.42 -10.29
CA LEU A 304 -11.45 13.19 -9.10
C LEU A 304 -11.21 14.67 -9.42
N ILE A 305 -10.59 15.01 -10.56
CA ILE A 305 -10.43 16.41 -10.95
C ILE A 305 -11.79 17.03 -11.25
N SER A 306 -12.69 16.30 -11.91
CA SER A 306 -14.06 16.76 -12.17
C SER A 306 -14.83 17.05 -10.87
N GLU A 307 -14.68 16.19 -9.86
CA GLU A 307 -15.35 16.35 -8.57
C GLU A 307 -14.76 17.49 -7.72
N TYR A 308 -13.42 17.54 -7.58
CA TYR A 308 -12.75 18.45 -6.63
C TYR A 308 -12.28 19.77 -7.27
N LEU A 309 -12.00 19.77 -8.58
CA LEU A 309 -11.44 20.89 -9.34
C LEU A 309 -12.20 21.13 -10.68
N PRO A 310 -13.54 21.26 -10.68
CA PRO A 310 -14.37 21.18 -11.90
C PRO A 310 -14.00 22.19 -12.98
N SER A 311 -13.71 23.45 -12.61
CA SER A 311 -13.30 24.45 -13.61
C SER A 311 -11.96 24.14 -14.26
N LEU A 312 -11.06 23.47 -13.53
CA LEU A 312 -9.75 23.06 -14.03
C LEU A 312 -9.87 21.80 -14.88
N HIS A 313 -10.78 20.87 -14.53
CA HIS A 313 -11.12 19.71 -15.35
C HIS A 313 -11.45 20.14 -16.79
N ASP A 314 -12.47 20.99 -16.96
CA ASP A 314 -12.92 21.46 -18.28
C ASP A 314 -11.78 22.12 -19.07
N LYS A 315 -10.92 22.85 -18.36
CA LYS A 315 -9.76 23.52 -18.95
C LYS A 315 -8.72 22.52 -19.44
N LEU A 316 -8.33 21.55 -18.61
CA LEU A 316 -7.31 20.56 -18.98
C LEU A 316 -7.81 19.59 -20.05
N GLU A 317 -9.12 19.28 -20.06
CA GLU A 317 -9.77 18.51 -21.13
C GLU A 317 -9.72 19.28 -22.46
N THR A 318 -10.08 20.57 -22.45
CA THR A 318 -10.00 21.43 -23.63
C THR A 318 -8.57 21.52 -24.19
N LEU A 319 -7.57 21.52 -23.31
CA LEU A 319 -6.15 21.52 -23.70
C LEU A 319 -5.62 20.14 -24.09
N GLY A 320 -6.37 19.06 -23.88
CA GLY A 320 -5.93 17.69 -24.17
C GLY A 320 -4.78 17.20 -23.27
N LEU A 321 -4.62 17.79 -22.08
CA LEU A 321 -3.46 17.55 -21.21
C LEU A 321 -3.66 16.46 -20.17
N LEU A 322 -4.90 16.20 -19.75
CA LEU A 322 -5.24 15.26 -18.68
C LEU A 322 -4.53 13.91 -18.82
N SER A 323 -4.67 13.30 -19.99
CA SER A 323 -4.11 11.97 -20.29
C SER A 323 -2.59 11.96 -20.43
N MET A 324 -2.00 13.04 -20.95
CA MET A 324 -0.56 13.15 -21.13
C MET A 324 0.16 13.26 -19.78
N ILE A 325 -0.31 14.15 -18.90
CA ILE A 325 0.36 14.40 -17.62
C ILE A 325 0.16 13.24 -16.64
N SER A 326 -1.04 12.66 -16.59
CA SER A 326 -1.36 11.58 -15.65
C SER A 326 -0.49 10.35 -15.89
N LEU A 327 -0.36 9.91 -17.16
CA LEU A 327 0.38 8.70 -17.49
C LEU A 327 1.88 8.85 -17.16
N ALA A 328 2.45 10.02 -17.46
CA ALA A 328 3.86 10.31 -17.15
C ALA A 328 4.12 10.31 -15.63
N TRP A 329 3.24 10.94 -14.84
CA TRP A 329 3.35 10.99 -13.38
C TRP A 329 3.18 9.61 -12.74
N PHE A 330 2.21 8.84 -13.24
CA PHE A 330 1.79 7.58 -12.63
C PHE A 330 2.80 6.46 -12.90
N LEU A 331 3.26 6.32 -14.15
CA LEU A 331 4.19 5.24 -14.52
C LEU A 331 5.57 5.40 -13.87
N THR A 332 5.99 6.64 -13.60
CA THR A 332 7.31 6.91 -13.00
C THR A 332 7.24 7.24 -11.52
N ILE A 333 6.05 7.29 -10.90
CA ILE A 333 5.85 7.72 -9.51
C ILE A 333 6.54 9.09 -9.30
N PHE A 334 6.33 9.99 -10.26
CA PHE A 334 6.94 11.32 -10.38
C PHE A 334 8.47 11.39 -10.54
N LEU A 335 9.19 10.27 -10.55
CA LEU A 335 10.66 10.27 -10.61
C LEU A 335 11.23 10.95 -11.86
N SER A 336 10.46 11.07 -12.95
CA SER A 336 10.93 11.72 -14.19
C SER A 336 10.58 13.21 -14.31
N VAL A 337 9.80 13.76 -13.37
CA VAL A 337 9.21 15.11 -13.51
C VAL A 337 9.55 16.07 -12.39
N MET A 338 10.23 15.63 -11.32
CA MET A 338 10.63 16.51 -10.22
C MET A 338 12.06 16.21 -9.74
N PRO A 339 12.67 17.13 -8.96
CA PRO A 339 13.98 16.91 -8.36
C PRO A 339 14.05 15.61 -7.55
N PHE A 340 15.16 14.90 -7.68
CA PHE A 340 15.38 13.58 -7.10
C PHE A 340 15.03 13.50 -5.60
N ASN A 341 15.51 14.47 -4.81
CA ASN A 341 15.30 14.54 -3.36
C ASN A 341 13.83 14.73 -2.93
N CYS A 342 13.01 15.31 -3.81
CA CYS A 342 11.57 15.43 -3.60
C CYS A 342 10.86 14.15 -4.03
N ALA A 343 11.28 13.58 -5.16
CA ALA A 343 10.69 12.36 -5.72
C ALA A 343 10.84 11.16 -4.78
N VAL A 344 12.00 11.00 -4.12
CA VAL A 344 12.22 9.91 -3.17
C VAL A 344 11.35 10.02 -1.91
N ASN A 345 10.94 11.22 -1.50
CA ASN A 345 9.97 11.39 -0.40
C ASN A 345 8.55 10.97 -0.80
N ILE A 346 8.17 11.18 -2.07
CA ILE A 346 6.94 10.60 -2.60
C ILE A 346 7.05 9.08 -2.61
N LEU A 347 8.21 8.55 -2.98
CA LEU A 347 8.45 7.11 -2.98
C LEU A 347 8.38 6.50 -1.57
N ASP A 348 8.88 7.20 -0.54
CA ASP A 348 8.70 6.84 0.87
C ASP A 348 7.22 6.66 1.21
N CYS A 349 6.40 7.65 0.84
CA CYS A 349 4.95 7.62 1.06
C CYS A 349 4.30 6.53 0.22
N PHE A 350 4.69 6.37 -1.04
CA PHE A 350 4.12 5.37 -1.94
C PHE A 350 4.35 3.94 -1.44
N PHE A 351 5.56 3.61 -0.99
CA PHE A 351 5.82 2.28 -0.43
C PHE A 351 5.01 2.04 0.86
N TYR A 352 4.80 3.10 1.66
CA TYR A 352 4.01 3.00 2.89
C TYR A 352 2.50 2.93 2.66
N ASP A 353 1.97 3.78 1.77
CA ASP A 353 0.53 4.06 1.64
C ASP A 353 -0.08 3.58 0.32
N GLY A 354 0.74 3.15 -0.64
CA GLY A 354 0.34 2.59 -1.93
C GLY A 354 -0.04 3.64 -2.97
N ALA A 355 -0.71 3.19 -4.04
CA ALA A 355 -1.06 3.98 -5.21
C ALA A 355 -1.85 5.27 -4.90
N ARG A 356 -2.61 5.32 -3.80
CA ARG A 356 -3.37 6.51 -3.37
C ARG A 356 -2.53 7.78 -3.25
N VAL A 357 -1.24 7.63 -2.91
CA VAL A 357 -0.31 8.75 -2.79
C VAL A 357 -0.15 9.46 -4.13
N ILE A 358 -0.14 8.71 -5.23
CA ILE A 358 0.02 9.27 -6.58
C ILE A 358 -1.13 10.23 -6.88
N PHE A 359 -2.38 9.80 -6.67
CA PHE A 359 -3.57 10.63 -6.84
C PHE A 359 -3.57 11.87 -5.95
N GLN A 360 -3.24 11.70 -4.66
CA GLN A 360 -3.21 12.80 -3.69
C GLN A 360 -2.21 13.88 -4.09
N VAL A 361 -1.01 13.47 -4.50
CA VAL A 361 0.04 14.38 -4.94
C VAL A 361 -0.35 15.04 -6.27
N SER A 362 -0.88 14.29 -7.23
CA SER A 362 -1.32 14.85 -8.51
C SER A 362 -2.43 15.90 -8.35
N LEU A 363 -3.44 15.63 -7.52
CA LEU A 363 -4.49 16.61 -7.22
C LEU A 363 -3.92 17.86 -6.53
N ALA A 364 -3.02 17.67 -5.56
CA ALA A 364 -2.39 18.78 -4.85
C ALA A 364 -1.57 19.67 -5.80
N ILE A 365 -0.79 19.08 -6.72
CA ILE A 365 -0.01 19.81 -7.72
C ILE A 365 -0.94 20.67 -8.60
N LEU A 366 -2.01 20.07 -9.12
CA LEU A 366 -2.98 20.78 -9.96
C LEU A 366 -3.69 21.90 -9.20
N ASP A 367 -4.06 21.66 -7.94
CA ASP A 367 -4.71 22.66 -7.11
C ASP A 367 -3.78 23.85 -6.80
N MET A 368 -2.51 23.57 -6.49
CA MET A 368 -1.49 24.59 -6.22
C MET A 368 -1.16 25.46 -7.43
N ARG A 369 -1.48 25.02 -8.65
CA ARG A 369 -1.32 25.77 -9.89
C ARG A 369 -2.62 26.10 -10.60
N ARG A 370 -3.74 25.97 -9.90
CA ARG A 370 -5.09 26.11 -10.46
C ARG A 370 -5.27 27.44 -11.21
N GLN A 371 -4.83 28.54 -10.62
CA GLN A 371 -5.04 29.87 -11.20
C GLN A 371 -4.18 30.10 -12.46
N GLU A 372 -2.91 29.69 -12.44
CA GLU A 372 -2.04 29.81 -13.61
C GLU A 372 -2.54 28.91 -14.76
N LEU A 373 -2.93 27.67 -14.46
CA LEU A 373 -3.42 26.72 -15.46
C LEU A 373 -4.74 27.18 -16.11
N LEU A 374 -5.64 27.79 -15.34
CA LEU A 374 -6.88 28.38 -15.87
C LEU A 374 -6.60 29.53 -16.85
N ALA A 375 -5.51 30.26 -16.65
CA ALA A 375 -5.12 31.40 -17.48
C ALA A 375 -4.41 30.98 -18.80
N CYS A 376 -3.84 29.78 -18.86
CA CYS A 376 -3.17 29.26 -20.05
C CYS A 376 -4.12 29.18 -21.25
N ARG A 377 -3.62 29.38 -22.47
CA ARG A 377 -4.42 29.31 -23.71
C ARG A 377 -4.15 28.06 -24.52
N GLU A 378 -2.92 27.57 -24.43
CA GLU A 378 -2.42 26.43 -25.18
C GLU A 378 -1.77 25.42 -24.23
N ASP A 379 -1.67 24.18 -24.69
CA ASP A 379 -1.10 23.06 -23.95
C ASP A 379 0.36 23.31 -23.55
N GLY A 380 1.15 23.92 -24.43
CA GLY A 380 2.54 24.29 -24.16
C GLY A 380 2.72 25.26 -22.98
N GLU A 381 1.81 26.23 -22.81
CA GLU A 381 1.86 27.17 -21.68
C GLU A 381 1.57 26.44 -20.36
N ALA A 382 0.55 25.58 -20.35
CA ALA A 382 0.19 24.81 -19.17
C ALA A 382 1.29 23.79 -18.79
N MET A 383 1.92 23.15 -19.78
CA MET A 383 3.09 22.30 -19.55
C MET A 383 4.27 23.10 -18.97
N ALA A 384 4.53 24.31 -19.46
CA ALA A 384 5.58 25.17 -18.90
C ALA A 384 5.32 25.53 -17.44
N VAL A 385 4.07 25.89 -17.09
CA VAL A 385 3.65 26.16 -15.70
C VAL A 385 3.90 24.95 -14.79
N LEU A 386 3.53 23.75 -15.25
CA LEU A 386 3.74 22.52 -14.49
C LEU A 386 5.23 22.20 -14.34
N CYS A 387 6.02 22.24 -15.42
CA CYS A 387 7.45 21.98 -15.37
C CYS A 387 8.18 22.97 -14.45
N GLU A 388 7.92 24.28 -14.58
CA GLU A 388 8.54 25.30 -13.72
C GLU A 388 8.17 25.09 -12.26
N PHE A 389 6.92 24.73 -11.98
CA PHE A 389 6.52 24.41 -10.62
C PHE A 389 7.30 23.21 -10.08
N MET A 390 7.34 22.11 -10.84
CA MET A 390 7.98 20.88 -10.38
C MET A 390 9.48 21.07 -10.15
N ASP A 391 10.15 21.84 -11.01
CA ASP A 391 11.55 22.23 -10.85
C ASP A 391 11.79 23.12 -9.62
N SER A 392 10.79 23.93 -9.23
CA SER A 392 10.85 24.79 -8.05
C SER A 392 10.64 24.07 -6.72
N VAL A 393 10.09 22.84 -6.74
CA VAL A 393 9.83 22.07 -5.52
C VAL A 393 11.16 21.67 -4.88
N HIS A 394 11.39 22.10 -3.64
CA HIS A 394 12.61 21.80 -2.92
C HIS A 394 12.33 21.17 -1.54
N ASN A 395 13.11 20.16 -1.18
CA ASN A 395 13.09 19.60 0.18
C ASN A 395 14.18 20.28 1.03
N SER A 396 13.77 21.20 1.91
CA SER A 396 14.66 21.98 2.79
C SER A 396 15.47 21.12 3.76
N ASN A 397 15.03 19.88 4.02
CA ASN A 397 15.67 18.95 4.96
C ASN A 397 16.56 17.91 4.27
N SER A 398 16.71 17.96 2.94
CA SER A 398 17.54 17.01 2.20
C SER A 398 19.02 17.38 2.30
N SER A 399 19.85 16.39 2.64
CA SER A 399 21.31 16.46 2.58
C SER A 399 21.89 16.07 1.21
N THR A 400 21.04 15.61 0.29
CA THR A 400 21.42 15.07 -1.02
C THR A 400 21.37 16.17 -2.10
N PRO A 401 22.34 16.26 -3.03
CA PRO A 401 22.32 17.28 -4.08
C PRO A 401 21.06 17.17 -4.95
N ASN A 402 20.51 18.30 -5.41
CA ASN A 402 19.42 18.31 -6.38
C ASN A 402 19.91 17.71 -7.71
N ILE A 403 19.39 16.54 -8.06
CA ILE A 403 19.59 15.93 -9.37
C ILE A 403 18.27 16.09 -10.13
N ILE A 404 18.28 16.87 -11.20
CA ILE A 404 17.13 17.04 -12.09
C ILE A 404 17.22 15.93 -13.14
N HIS A 405 16.17 15.11 -13.24
CA HIS A 405 16.07 14.09 -14.27
C HIS A 405 15.49 14.72 -15.53
N THR A 406 16.35 15.22 -16.42
CA THR A 406 15.91 15.78 -17.70
C THR A 406 15.36 14.67 -18.59
N ALA A 407 14.03 14.50 -18.61
CA ALA A 407 13.32 13.82 -19.69
C ALA A 407 12.72 14.81 -20.72
N ASN A 408 12.72 16.11 -20.42
CA ASN A 408 12.24 17.17 -21.31
C ASN A 408 13.36 18.18 -21.61
N SER A 409 14.26 17.84 -22.52
CA SER A 409 15.15 18.84 -23.15
C SER A 409 14.81 19.00 -24.62
N ASN A 410 13.79 19.82 -24.91
CA ASN A 410 13.89 20.69 -26.08
C ASN A 410 14.82 21.82 -25.67
N GLY A 411 16.02 21.81 -26.25
CA GLY A 411 17.22 22.41 -25.67
C GLY A 411 17.14 23.89 -25.36
N VAL A 412 17.67 24.25 -24.19
CA VAL A 412 18.34 25.53 -23.94
C VAL A 412 19.52 25.25 -23.01
N SER A 413 20.72 25.46 -23.51
CA SER A 413 21.97 25.38 -22.75
C SER A 413 22.03 26.53 -21.72
N GLN A 414 22.34 26.23 -20.46
CA GLN A 414 22.95 27.21 -19.57
C GLN A 414 24.08 26.58 -18.74
N ASP A 415 25.29 27.06 -19.01
CA ASP A 415 26.48 26.91 -18.19
C ASP A 415 26.23 27.39 -16.76
N LYS A 416 26.46 26.51 -15.76
CA LYS A 416 26.91 26.94 -14.42
C LYS A 416 27.92 25.95 -13.83
N SER A 417 29.18 26.36 -13.95
CA SER A 417 30.31 25.92 -13.12
C SER A 417 30.02 26.16 -11.63
N ALA A 418 30.11 25.12 -10.80
CA ALA A 418 30.57 25.20 -9.42
C ALA A 418 30.93 23.80 -8.87
N ALA A 419 32.12 23.72 -8.29
CA ALA A 419 32.80 22.52 -7.80
C ALA A 419 31.97 21.65 -6.83
N ALA A 420 31.83 20.36 -7.14
CA ALA A 420 31.40 19.33 -6.22
C ALA A 420 32.62 18.54 -5.73
N LYS A 421 32.79 18.46 -4.40
CA LYS A 421 33.80 17.66 -3.72
C LYS A 421 33.46 16.17 -3.81
N GLU A 422 34.48 15.36 -4.04
CA GLU A 422 34.44 13.89 -4.04
C GLU A 422 33.81 13.33 -2.75
N VAL A 423 32.91 12.34 -2.89
CA VAL A 423 32.49 11.46 -1.80
C VAL A 423 32.72 10.01 -2.24
N SER A 424 33.46 9.31 -1.39
CA SER A 424 34.03 7.98 -1.60
C SER A 424 32.98 6.86 -1.58
N VAL A 425 33.04 5.99 -2.59
CA VAL A 425 32.36 4.70 -2.62
C VAL A 425 33.23 3.68 -1.90
N THR A 426 32.92 3.37 -0.65
CA THR A 426 33.33 2.10 -0.01
C THR A 426 32.38 1.79 1.14
N ASN A 427 31.60 0.71 0.99
CA ASN A 427 31.37 -0.32 2.01
C ASN A 427 30.47 -1.41 1.44
N CYS A 428 31.07 -2.32 0.65
CA CYS A 428 30.62 -3.70 0.54
C CYS A 428 31.58 -4.55 1.40
N SER A 429 31.08 -5.10 2.49
CA SER A 429 31.64 -6.26 3.20
C SER A 429 30.50 -6.96 3.91
#